data_AF-A0A372IHY3-F1
#
_entry.id   AF-A0A372IHY3-F1
#
_cell.length_a   1.000
_cell.length_b   1.000
_cell.length_c   1.000
_cell.angle_alpha   90.00
_cell.angle_beta   90.00
_cell.angle_gamma   90.00
#
_symmetry.space_group_name_H-M   'P 1'
#
loop_
_entity.id
_entity.type
_entity.pdbx_description
1 polymer ?
#
loop_
_entity_poly.entity_id
_entity_poly.type
_entity_poly.pdbx_seq_one_letter_code
_entity_poly.pdbx_strand_id
1 'polypeptide(L)'
;MRGIFSICAAMVMAGSAAAQDWTVSTTLDRGWFWGRVSSSDDRMNIRCSGSLPGADPMYGAESAPHTPYTFTIEMAYREIVATDAHTGNAATRDDVIVVSNAQGYQLPDVRYNMLNGERWQSAISVADPLVVSLMAGGGLHLWAQDRQVTQYGAAGLAEGLATAIRHCDDHWTQAGHPLPDHARDVVMTLRGQSGNGTGGGAPLQPSGPSMEQAALDAVTDQCAGPGQVRADFIFRSDFDGDGMEDIVLDWRGVSCQQGTFANSRGAGHCGMHNCLVSVFVSSSIAGGARPWETLAMDAQPAEDTPAQLVVGRSPSACSGLGLAAGCGQRFAWNGSDFVPAN
;
A
#
# COMPACT_ATOMS: atom_id res chain seq x y z
N MET A 1 39.62 -60.89 -27.35
CA MET A 1 39.64 -59.48 -26.91
C MET A 1 38.20 -59.01 -26.78
N ARG A 2 37.68 -58.86 -25.56
CA ARG A 2 36.30 -58.41 -25.29
C ARG A 2 36.37 -56.92 -24.95
N GLY A 3 35.88 -56.07 -25.84
CA GLY A 3 35.78 -54.63 -25.63
C GLY A 3 34.48 -54.28 -24.89
N ILE A 4 34.61 -53.68 -23.72
CA ILE A 4 33.49 -53.11 -22.96
C ILE A 4 33.40 -51.64 -23.37
N PHE A 5 32.38 -51.31 -24.18
CA PHE A 5 32.02 -49.92 -24.45
C PHE A 5 31.21 -49.38 -23.26
N SER A 6 31.84 -48.51 -22.47
CA SER A 6 31.14 -47.68 -21.47
C SER A 6 30.48 -46.50 -22.20
N ILE A 7 29.16 -46.44 -22.14
CA ILE A 7 28.35 -45.32 -22.63
C ILE A 7 28.19 -44.33 -21.45
N CYS A 8 28.87 -43.18 -21.52
CA CYS A 8 28.60 -42.05 -20.64
C CYS A 8 27.28 -41.39 -21.03
N ALA A 9 26.24 -41.59 -20.22
CA ALA A 9 25.00 -40.85 -20.31
C ALA A 9 25.21 -39.42 -19.80
N ALA A 10 25.34 -38.45 -20.72
CA ALA A 10 25.30 -37.03 -20.39
C ALA A 10 23.86 -36.63 -20.05
N MET A 11 23.59 -36.48 -18.76
CA MET A 11 22.30 -36.04 -18.24
C MET A 11 22.21 -34.51 -18.40
N VAL A 12 21.59 -34.06 -19.48
CA VAL A 12 21.29 -32.63 -19.72
C VAL A 12 20.18 -32.23 -18.75
N MET A 13 20.54 -31.57 -17.66
CA MET A 13 19.58 -30.92 -16.77
C MET A 13 18.98 -29.72 -17.50
N ALA A 14 17.86 -29.93 -18.19
CA ALA A 14 17.02 -28.85 -18.69
C ALA A 14 16.38 -28.18 -17.47
N GLY A 15 17.04 -27.14 -16.95
CA GLY A 15 16.44 -26.26 -15.95
C GLY A 15 15.18 -25.67 -16.54
N SER A 16 14.04 -25.92 -15.91
CA SER A 16 12.79 -25.25 -16.24
C SER A 16 13.03 -23.75 -16.03
N ALA A 17 13.18 -23.00 -17.13
CA ALA A 17 13.06 -21.56 -17.06
C ALA A 17 11.64 -21.28 -16.57
N ALA A 18 11.50 -20.90 -15.30
CA ALA A 18 10.23 -20.43 -14.79
C ALA A 18 9.84 -19.22 -15.65
N ALA A 19 8.69 -19.31 -16.33
CA ALA A 19 8.17 -18.19 -17.10
C ALA A 19 8.01 -17.01 -16.13
N GLN A 20 8.67 -15.90 -16.44
CA GLN A 20 8.50 -14.66 -15.68
C GLN A 20 7.15 -14.06 -16.07
N ASP A 21 6.29 -13.86 -15.08
CA ASP A 21 4.99 -13.22 -15.28
C ASP A 21 5.11 -11.69 -15.39
N TRP A 22 6.26 -11.15 -14.96
CA TRP A 22 6.54 -9.72 -14.93
C TRP A 22 7.89 -9.39 -15.52
N THR A 23 7.95 -8.28 -16.26
CA THR A 23 9.18 -7.73 -16.82
C THR A 23 9.34 -6.28 -16.40
N VAL A 24 10.57 -5.84 -16.16
CA VAL A 24 10.87 -4.44 -15.84
C VAL A 24 11.58 -3.78 -17.00
N SER A 25 11.23 -2.53 -17.26
CA SER A 25 11.95 -1.64 -18.17
C SER A 25 12.14 -0.28 -17.50
N THR A 26 13.30 0.33 -17.72
CA THR A 26 13.60 1.68 -17.27
C THR A 26 14.06 2.51 -18.46
N THR A 27 13.81 3.81 -18.42
CA THR A 27 14.21 4.72 -19.49
C THR A 27 14.58 6.06 -18.90
N LEU A 28 15.59 6.69 -19.51
CA LEU A 28 15.88 8.11 -19.42
C LEU A 28 16.11 8.57 -20.85
N ASP A 29 15.20 9.36 -21.41
CA ASP A 29 15.34 9.93 -22.74
C ASP A 29 14.90 11.39 -22.74
N ARG A 30 15.74 12.25 -23.32
CA ARG A 30 15.52 13.72 -23.40
C ARG A 30 15.11 14.37 -22.08
N GLY A 31 15.67 13.89 -20.97
CA GLY A 31 15.38 14.39 -19.62
C GLY A 31 14.10 13.83 -18.99
N TRP A 32 13.34 12.99 -19.68
CA TRP A 32 12.21 12.26 -19.13
C TRP A 32 12.63 10.87 -18.70
N PHE A 33 12.16 10.43 -17.53
CA PHE A 33 12.47 9.10 -17.03
C PHE A 33 11.23 8.37 -16.58
N TRP A 34 11.29 7.05 -16.65
CA TRP A 34 10.29 6.16 -16.07
C TRP A 34 10.88 4.79 -15.76
N GLY A 35 10.27 4.13 -14.78
CA GLY A 35 10.43 2.70 -14.52
C GLY A 35 9.06 2.05 -14.62
N ARG A 36 8.93 1.00 -15.43
CA ARG A 36 7.68 0.26 -15.67
C ARG A 36 7.89 -1.22 -15.40
N VAL A 37 7.02 -1.78 -14.58
CA VAL A 37 6.86 -3.23 -14.43
C VAL A 37 5.59 -3.63 -15.17
N SER A 38 5.72 -4.55 -16.12
CA SER A 38 4.65 -4.99 -17.01
C SER A 38 4.35 -6.45 -16.82
N SER A 39 3.06 -6.80 -16.77
CA SER A 39 2.63 -8.19 -16.86
C SER A 39 3.04 -8.79 -18.22
N SER A 40 3.12 -10.12 -18.30
CA SER A 40 3.51 -10.86 -19.50
C SER A 40 2.62 -10.59 -20.73
N ASP A 41 1.40 -10.09 -20.52
CA ASP A 41 0.45 -9.68 -21.56
C ASP A 41 0.34 -8.16 -21.74
N ASP A 42 1.15 -7.36 -21.04
CA ASP A 42 1.15 -5.88 -21.01
C ASP A 42 -0.20 -5.24 -20.65
N ARG A 43 -1.14 -6.00 -20.07
CA ARG A 43 -2.46 -5.47 -19.66
C ARG A 43 -2.43 -4.83 -18.29
N MET A 44 -1.47 -5.19 -17.43
CA MET A 44 -1.21 -4.55 -16.16
C MET A 44 0.18 -3.93 -16.17
N ASN A 45 0.26 -2.63 -15.87
CA ASN A 45 1.51 -1.90 -15.75
C ASN A 45 1.57 -1.15 -14.42
N ILE A 46 2.72 -1.21 -13.75
CA ILE A 46 3.03 -0.41 -12.55
C ILE A 46 4.18 0.51 -12.93
N ARG A 47 3.93 1.82 -12.99
CA ARG A 47 4.87 2.78 -13.58
C ARG A 47 5.13 3.97 -12.68
N CYS A 48 6.41 4.27 -12.42
CA CYS A 48 6.83 5.56 -11.87
C CYS A 48 7.43 6.41 -12.99
N SER A 49 7.32 7.73 -12.91
CA SER A 49 7.88 8.62 -13.93
C SER A 49 8.16 10.03 -13.40
N GLY A 50 8.92 10.79 -14.18
CA GLY A 50 9.21 12.20 -13.91
C GLY A 50 10.06 12.82 -15.01
N SER A 51 10.51 14.05 -14.76
CA SER A 51 11.39 14.79 -15.67
C SER A 51 12.48 15.52 -14.89
N LEU A 52 13.67 15.58 -15.45
CA LEU A 52 14.77 16.43 -14.99
C LEU A 52 14.51 17.90 -15.37
N PRO A 53 15.12 18.86 -14.65
CA PRO A 53 15.05 20.27 -15.00
C PRO A 53 15.49 20.51 -16.46
N GLY A 54 14.65 21.22 -17.23
CA GLY A 54 14.94 21.55 -18.64
C GLY A 54 14.50 20.51 -19.66
N ALA A 55 13.82 19.43 -19.25
CA ALA A 55 13.17 18.51 -20.19
C ALA A 55 12.08 19.22 -21.00
N ASP A 56 11.92 18.85 -22.28
CA ASP A 56 10.88 19.40 -23.14
C ASP A 56 9.50 18.95 -22.64
N PRO A 57 8.61 19.87 -22.22
CA PRO A 57 7.30 19.51 -21.69
C PRO A 57 6.44 18.75 -22.72
N MET A 58 6.65 18.96 -24.02
CA MET A 58 5.86 18.28 -25.06
C MET A 58 6.28 16.82 -25.29
N TYR A 59 7.49 16.43 -24.88
CA TYR A 59 8.02 15.09 -25.14
C TYR A 59 7.44 14.02 -24.20
N GLY A 60 6.92 14.40 -23.03
CA GLY A 60 6.39 13.46 -22.02
C GLY A 60 4.95 13.71 -21.55
N ALA A 61 4.32 14.82 -21.96
CA ALA A 61 3.01 15.28 -21.47
C ALA A 61 1.85 14.29 -21.66
N GLU A 62 1.97 13.33 -22.58
CA GLU A 62 0.92 12.34 -22.82
C GLU A 62 0.88 11.26 -21.72
N SER A 63 1.94 11.13 -20.92
CA SER A 63 2.24 9.87 -20.23
C SER A 63 1.95 9.88 -18.72
N ALA A 64 0.68 9.86 -18.32
CA ALA A 64 0.23 9.63 -16.92
C ALA A 64 0.70 10.72 -15.91
N PRO A 65 0.11 10.81 -14.69
CA PRO A 65 0.58 11.80 -13.71
C PRO A 65 2.04 11.56 -13.29
N HIS A 66 2.86 12.62 -13.38
CA HIS A 66 4.29 12.62 -13.04
C HIS A 66 4.57 13.01 -11.58
N THR A 67 3.70 12.60 -10.66
CA THR A 67 3.87 12.91 -9.24
C THR A 67 5.09 12.16 -8.69
N PRO A 68 6.08 12.85 -8.08
CA PRO A 68 7.22 12.19 -7.48
C PRO A 68 6.79 11.15 -6.43
N TYR A 69 7.57 10.07 -6.31
CA TYR A 69 7.34 9.00 -5.33
C TYR A 69 5.94 8.36 -5.42
N THR A 70 5.38 8.34 -6.62
CA THR A 70 4.07 7.74 -6.94
C THR A 70 4.21 6.71 -8.05
N PHE A 71 3.51 5.59 -7.92
CA PHE A 71 3.22 4.66 -9.00
C PHE A 71 1.86 4.95 -9.63
N THR A 72 1.82 4.91 -10.96
CA THR A 72 0.58 4.76 -11.72
C THR A 72 0.36 3.27 -11.99
N ILE A 73 -0.77 2.74 -11.54
CA ILE A 73 -1.27 1.40 -11.87
C ILE A 73 -2.16 1.53 -13.10
N GLU A 74 -1.73 1.00 -14.25
CA GLU A 74 -2.45 1.07 -15.51
C GLU A 74 -3.05 -0.30 -15.87
N MET A 75 -4.33 -0.34 -16.19
CA MET A 75 -5.12 -1.56 -16.40
C MET A 75 -5.86 -1.51 -17.74
N ALA A 76 -5.59 -2.47 -18.62
CA ALA A 76 -6.16 -2.56 -19.96
C ALA A 76 -7.12 -3.76 -20.11
N TYR A 77 -8.11 -3.88 -19.22
CA TYR A 77 -9.10 -4.96 -19.26
C TYR A 77 -10.45 -4.47 -19.74
N ARG A 78 -10.98 -5.16 -20.75
CA ARG A 78 -12.31 -4.86 -21.30
C ARG A 78 -13.43 -5.17 -20.30
N GLU A 79 -13.15 -6.04 -19.36
CA GLU A 79 -14.02 -6.42 -18.26
C GLU A 79 -14.19 -5.27 -17.24
N ILE A 80 -13.23 -4.34 -17.22
CA ILE A 80 -13.30 -3.09 -16.46
C ILE A 80 -13.92 -1.98 -17.34
N VAL A 81 -14.40 -2.28 -18.55
CA VAL A 81 -15.06 -1.27 -19.41
C VAL A 81 -16.38 -0.85 -18.79
N ALA A 82 -16.47 0.45 -18.51
CA ALA A 82 -17.76 1.11 -18.54
C ALA A 82 -18.09 1.32 -20.03
N THR A 83 -19.21 0.77 -20.49
CA THR A 83 -19.86 1.18 -21.75
C THR A 83 -20.03 2.70 -21.85
N ASP A 84 -19.92 3.39 -20.72
CA ASP A 84 -20.13 4.82 -20.53
C ASP A 84 -18.80 5.62 -20.45
N ALA A 85 -17.63 4.95 -20.54
CA ALA A 85 -16.31 5.62 -20.49
C ALA A 85 -16.06 6.59 -21.66
N HIS A 86 -16.87 6.52 -22.72
CA HIS A 86 -16.78 7.38 -23.91
C HIS A 86 -17.68 8.62 -23.83
N THR A 87 -18.49 8.78 -22.78
CA THR A 87 -19.50 9.83 -22.70
C THR A 87 -19.12 10.94 -21.71
N GLY A 88 -18.08 11.72 -21.99
CA GLY A 88 -17.81 13.07 -21.43
C GLY A 88 -17.66 13.25 -19.89
N ASN A 89 -18.13 12.29 -19.10
CA ASN A 89 -17.97 12.17 -17.67
C ASN A 89 -16.81 11.19 -17.49
N ALA A 90 -15.72 11.65 -16.88
CA ALA A 90 -14.62 10.77 -16.50
C ALA A 90 -15.20 9.71 -15.55
N ALA A 91 -15.52 8.53 -16.09
CA ALA A 91 -16.00 7.43 -15.28
C ALA A 91 -14.93 7.14 -14.24
N THR A 92 -15.25 7.38 -12.97
CA THR A 92 -14.47 6.93 -11.83
C THR A 92 -14.99 5.57 -11.40
N ARG A 93 -14.11 4.71 -10.90
CA ARG A 93 -14.47 3.41 -10.34
C ARG A 93 -13.96 3.31 -8.92
N ASP A 94 -14.81 2.82 -8.05
CA ASP A 94 -14.53 2.47 -6.66
C ASP A 94 -14.60 0.95 -6.45
N ASP A 95 -15.01 0.18 -7.44
CA ASP A 95 -15.20 -1.26 -7.34
C ASP A 95 -13.99 -2.10 -7.79
N VAL A 96 -12.88 -1.45 -8.15
CA VAL A 96 -11.64 -2.12 -8.59
C VAL A 96 -10.76 -2.40 -7.39
N ILE A 97 -10.47 -3.68 -7.18
CA ILE A 97 -9.67 -4.18 -6.05
C ILE A 97 -8.51 -5.01 -6.60
N VAL A 98 -7.32 -4.75 -6.08
CA VAL A 98 -6.15 -5.61 -6.30
C VAL A 98 -5.99 -6.48 -5.07
N VAL A 99 -5.88 -7.80 -5.25
CA VAL A 99 -5.63 -8.75 -4.16
C VAL A 99 -4.21 -9.28 -4.29
N SER A 100 -3.44 -9.19 -3.21
CA SER A 100 -2.08 -9.72 -3.09
C SER A 100 -1.90 -10.32 -1.69
N ASN A 101 -1.24 -11.47 -1.58
CA ASN A 101 -1.07 -12.18 -0.30
C ASN A 101 -2.38 -12.38 0.49
N ALA A 102 -3.48 -12.68 -0.22
CA ALA A 102 -4.84 -12.80 0.33
C ALA A 102 -5.45 -11.52 0.95
N GLN A 103 -4.78 -10.37 0.80
CA GLN A 103 -5.28 -9.07 1.21
C GLN A 103 -5.79 -8.28 0.00
N GLY A 104 -6.92 -7.59 0.15
CA GLY A 104 -7.52 -6.72 -0.86
C GLY A 104 -7.14 -5.25 -0.67
N TYR A 105 -6.74 -4.60 -1.76
CA TYR A 105 -6.31 -3.21 -1.84
C TYR A 105 -7.21 -2.48 -2.83
N GLN A 106 -8.02 -1.55 -2.34
CA GLN A 106 -8.84 -0.70 -3.20
C GLN A 106 -7.96 0.37 -3.83
N LEU A 107 -8.03 0.50 -5.15
CA LEU A 107 -7.28 1.53 -5.85
C LEU A 107 -8.00 2.88 -5.74
N PRO A 108 -7.32 3.97 -5.36
CA PRO A 108 -7.91 5.30 -5.29
C PRO A 108 -8.13 5.90 -6.69
N ASP A 109 -9.20 6.69 -6.85
CA ASP A 109 -9.45 7.52 -8.04
C ASP A 109 -9.26 6.79 -9.39
N VAL A 110 -9.73 5.54 -9.49
CA VAL A 110 -9.58 4.73 -10.70
C VAL A 110 -10.33 5.40 -11.83
N ARG A 111 -9.59 5.99 -12.76
CA ARG A 111 -10.15 6.83 -13.83
C ARG A 111 -9.72 6.32 -15.19
N TYR A 112 -10.61 6.46 -16.16
CA TYR A 112 -10.29 6.09 -17.52
C TYR A 112 -9.43 7.16 -18.20
N ASN A 113 -8.31 6.74 -18.79
CA ASN A 113 -7.40 7.59 -19.54
C ASN A 113 -7.40 7.19 -21.02
N MET A 114 -8.05 8.03 -21.83
CA MET A 114 -8.11 7.84 -23.28
C MET A 114 -6.78 8.17 -23.99
N LEU A 115 -5.92 9.00 -23.39
CA LEU A 115 -4.67 9.43 -24.02
C LEU A 115 -3.57 8.36 -23.94
N ASN A 116 -3.65 7.44 -22.97
CA ASN A 116 -2.66 6.38 -22.74
C ASN A 116 -3.11 5.00 -23.25
N GLY A 117 -3.68 4.96 -24.46
CA GLY A 117 -4.10 3.70 -25.06
C GLY A 117 -5.27 3.04 -24.32
N GLU A 118 -6.25 3.85 -23.89
CA GLU A 118 -7.53 3.36 -23.35
C GLU A 118 -7.38 2.51 -22.08
N ARG A 119 -6.65 3.06 -21.09
CA ARG A 119 -6.35 2.36 -19.83
C ARG A 119 -7.05 2.99 -18.64
N TRP A 120 -7.51 2.15 -17.72
CA TRP A 120 -7.87 2.58 -16.37
C TRP A 120 -6.60 2.84 -15.58
N GLN A 121 -6.54 3.95 -14.86
CA GLN A 121 -5.36 4.31 -14.08
C GLN A 121 -5.71 4.73 -12.66
N SER A 122 -4.85 4.34 -11.72
CA SER A 122 -4.85 4.78 -10.34
C SER A 122 -3.45 5.26 -9.98
N ALA A 123 -3.35 6.28 -9.13
CA ALA A 123 -2.07 6.76 -8.62
C ALA A 123 -1.95 6.39 -7.13
N ILE A 124 -0.89 5.67 -6.76
CA ILE A 124 -0.62 5.24 -5.39
C ILE A 124 0.83 5.56 -5.02
N SER A 125 1.13 5.71 -3.73
CA SER A 125 2.51 5.92 -3.31
C SER A 125 3.41 4.72 -3.66
N VAL A 126 4.71 4.94 -3.85
CA VAL A 126 5.69 3.84 -3.93
C VAL A 126 5.80 3.04 -2.63
N ALA A 127 5.28 3.57 -1.53
CA ALA A 127 5.19 2.90 -0.23
C ALA A 127 3.75 2.49 0.12
N ASP A 128 2.84 2.53 -0.84
CA ASP A 128 1.47 2.05 -0.64
C ASP A 128 1.48 0.57 -0.18
N PRO A 129 0.59 0.17 0.75
CA PRO A 129 0.52 -1.21 1.24
C PRO A 129 0.41 -2.26 0.13
N LEU A 130 -0.25 -1.94 -0.99
CA LEU A 130 -0.29 -2.81 -2.16
C LEU A 130 1.12 -3.06 -2.69
N VAL A 131 1.91 -2.01 -2.87
CA VAL A 131 3.29 -2.10 -3.40
C VAL A 131 4.16 -2.92 -2.46
N VAL A 132 4.06 -2.68 -1.15
CA VAL A 132 4.77 -3.46 -0.13
C VAL A 132 4.42 -4.94 -0.21
N SER A 133 3.13 -5.29 -0.35
CA SER A 133 2.70 -6.68 -0.53
C SER A 133 3.24 -7.33 -1.80
N LEU A 134 3.23 -6.61 -2.92
CA LEU A 134 3.78 -7.13 -4.19
C LEU A 134 5.30 -7.32 -4.10
N MET A 135 6.02 -6.42 -3.42
CA MET A 135 7.46 -6.57 -3.16
C MET A 135 7.78 -7.72 -2.20
N ALA A 136 6.87 -8.09 -1.30
CA ALA A 136 7.01 -9.25 -0.42
C ALA A 136 6.85 -10.60 -1.15
N GLY A 137 6.63 -10.59 -2.47
CA GLY A 137 6.48 -11.79 -3.29
C GLY A 137 5.03 -12.24 -3.47
N GLY A 138 4.06 -11.38 -3.16
CA GLY A 138 2.67 -11.64 -3.47
C GLY A 138 2.39 -11.57 -4.96
N GLY A 139 1.62 -12.53 -5.49
CA GLY A 139 1.02 -12.41 -6.81
C GLY A 139 0.00 -11.26 -6.85
N LEU A 140 -0.55 -11.00 -8.03
CA LEU A 140 -1.55 -9.96 -8.24
C LEU A 140 -2.83 -10.58 -8.80
N HIS A 141 -3.94 -10.43 -8.10
CA HIS A 141 -5.26 -10.80 -8.58
C HIS A 141 -6.08 -9.51 -8.72
N LEU A 142 -6.68 -9.29 -9.89
CA LEU A 142 -7.49 -8.10 -10.12
C LEU A 142 -8.97 -8.48 -10.05
N TRP A 143 -9.74 -7.72 -9.28
CA TRP A 143 -11.17 -7.88 -9.10
C TRP A 143 -11.90 -6.60 -9.49
N ALA A 144 -13.08 -6.76 -10.08
CA ALA A 144 -14.02 -5.67 -10.37
C ALA A 144 -15.44 -6.25 -10.36
N GLN A 145 -16.44 -5.50 -9.88
CA GLN A 145 -17.84 -5.97 -9.81
C GLN A 145 -17.98 -7.37 -9.19
N ASP A 146 -17.29 -7.61 -8.07
CA ASP A 146 -17.30 -8.88 -7.33
C ASP A 146 -16.86 -10.13 -8.12
N ARG A 147 -16.12 -9.94 -9.23
CA ARG A 147 -15.54 -11.03 -10.01
C ARG A 147 -14.05 -10.82 -10.24
N GLN A 148 -13.31 -11.93 -10.23
CA GLN A 148 -11.90 -11.91 -10.63
C GLN A 148 -11.80 -11.64 -12.13
N VAL A 149 -11.14 -10.54 -12.49
CA VAL A 149 -10.85 -10.12 -13.86
C VAL A 149 -9.63 -10.87 -14.40
N THR A 150 -8.55 -10.94 -13.61
CA THR A 150 -7.31 -11.63 -13.98
C THR A 150 -6.46 -12.00 -12.77
N GLN A 151 -5.43 -12.82 -12.97
CA GLN A 151 -4.40 -13.13 -11.98
C GLN A 151 -3.02 -13.26 -12.64
N TYR A 152 -1.99 -12.80 -11.94
CA TYR A 152 -0.58 -12.93 -12.29
C TYR A 152 0.20 -13.50 -11.11
N GLY A 153 1.13 -14.41 -11.37
CA GLY A 153 2.07 -14.87 -10.35
C GLY A 153 3.07 -13.77 -9.95
N ALA A 154 3.90 -14.05 -8.96
CA ALA A 154 4.85 -13.08 -8.42
C ALA A 154 6.22 -13.06 -9.15
N ALA A 155 6.43 -13.99 -10.09
CA ALA A 155 7.73 -14.18 -10.72
C ALA A 155 8.18 -12.92 -11.48
N GLY A 156 9.27 -12.30 -11.01
CA GLY A 156 9.83 -11.06 -11.56
C GLY A 156 9.22 -9.76 -11.02
N LEU A 157 8.13 -9.82 -10.25
CA LEU A 157 7.39 -8.64 -9.81
C LEU A 157 8.18 -7.83 -8.78
N ALA A 158 8.59 -8.46 -7.68
CA ALA A 158 9.28 -7.77 -6.58
C ALA A 158 10.62 -7.15 -7.03
N GLU A 159 11.43 -7.91 -7.77
CA GLU A 159 12.69 -7.43 -8.34
C GLU A 159 12.46 -6.29 -9.35
N GLY A 160 11.40 -6.41 -10.17
CA GLY A 160 11.01 -5.37 -11.10
C GLY A 160 10.60 -4.07 -10.41
N LEU A 161 9.76 -4.16 -9.37
CA LEU A 161 9.34 -3.00 -8.57
C LEU A 161 10.53 -2.34 -7.89
N ALA A 162 11.39 -3.11 -7.21
CA ALA A 162 12.60 -2.59 -6.59
C ALA A 162 13.51 -1.86 -7.59
N THR A 163 13.65 -2.42 -8.80
CA THR A 163 14.44 -1.80 -9.89
C THR A 163 13.81 -0.50 -10.38
N ALA A 164 12.48 -0.48 -10.57
CA ALA A 164 11.75 0.72 -10.96
C ALA A 164 11.85 1.82 -9.89
N ILE A 165 11.67 1.50 -8.61
CA ILE A 165 11.75 2.46 -7.50
C ILE A 165 13.14 3.07 -7.43
N ARG A 166 14.21 2.26 -7.46
CA ARG A 166 15.59 2.76 -7.43
C ARG A 166 15.85 3.71 -8.60
N HIS A 167 15.48 3.32 -9.82
CA HIS A 167 15.64 4.15 -11.01
C HIS A 167 14.90 5.49 -10.86
N CYS A 168 13.65 5.48 -10.44
CA CYS A 168 12.88 6.72 -10.28
C CYS A 168 13.37 7.58 -9.11
N ASP A 169 13.78 6.98 -7.99
CA ASP A 169 14.33 7.69 -6.84
C ASP A 169 15.64 8.43 -7.16
N ASP A 170 16.56 7.78 -7.88
CA ASP A 170 17.81 8.40 -8.32
C ASP A 170 17.54 9.70 -9.11
N HIS A 171 16.54 9.65 -10.01
CA HIS A 171 16.22 10.78 -10.88
C HIS A 171 15.30 11.81 -10.22
N TRP A 172 14.40 11.43 -9.32
CA TRP A 172 13.64 12.39 -8.50
C TRP A 172 14.57 13.19 -7.59
N THR A 173 15.53 12.51 -6.96
CA THR A 173 16.56 13.17 -6.14
C THR A 173 17.40 14.12 -6.99
N GLN A 174 17.83 13.69 -8.19
CA GLN A 174 18.55 14.55 -9.15
C GLN A 174 17.73 15.77 -9.59
N ALA A 175 16.41 15.61 -9.74
CA ALA A 175 15.49 16.69 -10.08
C ALA A 175 15.18 17.63 -8.88
N GLY A 176 15.72 17.34 -7.70
CA GLY A 176 15.53 18.15 -6.50
C GLY A 176 14.21 17.88 -5.76
N HIS A 177 13.54 16.76 -6.03
CA HIS A 177 12.38 16.35 -5.26
C HIS A 177 12.84 15.69 -3.94
N PRO A 178 12.48 16.23 -2.77
CA PRO A 178 12.82 15.61 -1.51
C PRO A 178 12.04 14.29 -1.35
N LEU A 179 12.66 13.31 -0.68
CA LEU A 179 12.02 12.06 -0.29
C LEU A 179 10.90 12.35 0.74
N PRO A 180 9.62 12.15 0.39
CA PRO A 180 8.53 12.40 1.32
C PRO A 180 8.53 11.36 2.45
N ASP A 181 8.02 11.75 3.62
CA ASP A 181 8.04 10.89 4.82
C ASP A 181 7.37 9.54 4.56
N HIS A 182 6.21 9.54 3.88
CA HIS A 182 5.47 8.33 3.57
C HIS A 182 6.23 7.32 2.70
N ALA A 183 7.24 7.76 1.93
CA ALA A 183 8.04 6.87 1.06
C ALA A 183 9.41 6.53 1.67
N ARG A 184 9.75 7.15 2.81
CA ARG A 184 11.11 7.16 3.35
C ARG A 184 11.63 5.76 3.63
N ASP A 185 10.86 4.94 4.35
CA ASP A 185 11.32 3.64 4.82
C ASP A 185 11.58 2.67 3.67
N VAL A 186 10.64 2.60 2.71
CA VAL A 186 10.77 1.75 1.51
C VAL A 186 11.99 2.16 0.69
N VAL A 187 12.12 3.46 0.40
CA VAL A 187 13.22 3.97 -0.44
C VAL A 187 14.57 3.81 0.26
N MET A 188 14.68 4.15 1.54
CA MET A 188 15.93 4.03 2.30
C MET A 188 16.36 2.57 2.44
N THR A 189 15.41 1.65 2.63
CA THR A 189 15.68 0.20 2.62
C THR A 189 16.28 -0.24 1.27
N LEU A 190 15.66 0.19 0.16
CA LEU A 190 16.13 -0.15 -1.18
C LEU A 190 17.50 0.47 -1.51
N ARG A 191 17.79 1.68 -1.03
CA ARG A 191 19.12 2.32 -1.14
C ARG A 191 20.20 1.53 -0.40
N GLY A 192 19.89 1.05 0.80
CA GLY A 192 20.83 0.24 1.61
C GLY A 192 21.21 -1.08 0.94
N GLN A 193 20.30 -1.68 0.17
CA GLN A 193 20.55 -2.93 -0.56
C GLN A 193 21.56 -2.77 -1.72
N SER A 194 21.67 -1.59 -2.33
CA SER A 194 22.60 -1.34 -3.45
C SER A 194 24.08 -1.33 -3.05
N GLY A 195 24.42 -1.33 -1.75
CA GLY A 195 25.80 -1.29 -1.25
C GLY A 195 26.52 -2.64 -1.16
N ASN A 196 25.81 -3.77 -1.24
CA ASN A 196 26.39 -5.11 -1.09
C ASN A 196 26.17 -5.96 -2.35
N GLY A 197 26.91 -5.64 -3.40
CA GLY A 197 27.02 -6.50 -4.58
C GLY A 197 27.90 -7.72 -4.29
N THR A 198 27.30 -8.87 -3.99
CA THR A 198 27.58 -10.21 -4.54
C THR A 198 26.94 -11.30 -3.68
N GLY A 199 26.02 -12.07 -4.29
CA GLY A 199 25.78 -13.47 -3.94
C GLY A 199 25.09 -13.76 -2.62
N GLY A 200 23.80 -14.08 -2.70
CA GLY A 200 23.06 -14.73 -1.63
C GLY A 200 21.92 -13.86 -1.15
N GLY A 201 20.68 -14.26 -1.48
CA GLY A 201 19.50 -13.72 -0.83
C GLY A 201 19.63 -13.94 0.68
N ALA A 202 20.06 -12.90 1.37
CA ALA A 202 19.60 -12.70 2.72
C ALA A 202 18.08 -12.52 2.59
N PRO A 203 17.27 -13.26 3.38
CA PRO A 203 15.86 -12.91 3.49
C PRO A 203 15.80 -11.41 3.76
N LEU A 204 14.86 -10.69 3.14
CA LEU A 204 14.31 -9.48 3.76
C LEU A 204 14.18 -9.83 5.24
N GLN A 205 15.04 -9.26 6.09
CA GLN A 205 14.79 -9.36 7.51
C GLN A 205 13.40 -8.77 7.65
N PRO A 206 12.42 -9.54 8.18
CA PRO A 206 11.16 -8.93 8.50
C PRO A 206 11.50 -7.86 9.53
N SER A 207 11.58 -6.61 9.09
CA SER A 207 10.91 -5.54 9.83
C SER A 207 9.60 -6.19 10.23
N GLY A 208 9.29 -6.24 11.53
CA GLY A 208 7.99 -6.74 11.96
C GLY A 208 6.90 -6.12 11.09
N PRO A 209 5.72 -6.76 10.97
CA PRO A 209 4.61 -6.17 10.21
C PRO A 209 4.52 -4.69 10.56
N SER A 210 4.46 -3.81 9.55
CA SER A 210 4.27 -2.38 9.81
C SER A 210 3.06 -2.22 10.74
N MET A 211 3.01 -1.18 11.58
CA MET A 211 1.86 -1.01 12.46
C MET A 211 0.55 -0.89 11.65
N GLU A 212 0.64 -0.43 10.41
CA GLU A 212 -0.46 -0.48 9.46
C GLU A 212 -0.85 -1.91 9.09
N GLN A 213 0.12 -2.79 8.80
CA GLN A 213 -0.18 -4.20 8.60
C GLN A 213 -0.80 -4.83 9.85
N ALA A 214 -0.32 -4.52 11.06
CA ALA A 214 -0.91 -5.01 12.30
C ALA A 214 -2.38 -4.54 12.47
N ALA A 215 -2.70 -3.31 12.08
CA ALA A 215 -4.06 -2.80 12.05
C ALA A 215 -4.93 -3.49 11.00
N LEU A 216 -4.39 -3.74 9.80
CA LEU A 216 -5.10 -4.41 8.71
C LEU A 216 -5.31 -5.91 8.99
N ASP A 217 -4.38 -6.55 9.68
CA ASP A 217 -4.53 -7.92 10.19
C ASP A 217 -5.70 -7.99 11.19
N ALA A 218 -5.79 -7.02 12.12
CA ALA A 218 -6.91 -6.94 13.05
C ALA A 218 -8.27 -6.76 12.33
N VAL A 219 -8.30 -6.00 11.24
CA VAL A 219 -9.49 -5.85 10.38
C VAL A 219 -9.84 -7.16 9.67
N THR A 220 -8.83 -7.84 9.13
CA THR A 220 -9.00 -9.12 8.43
C THR A 220 -9.54 -10.20 9.38
N ASP A 221 -8.99 -10.26 10.59
CA ASP A 221 -9.43 -11.16 11.65
C ASP A 221 -10.89 -10.86 12.04
N GLN A 222 -11.24 -9.59 12.23
CA GLN A 222 -12.61 -9.20 12.57
C GLN A 222 -13.60 -9.55 11.45
N CYS A 223 -13.22 -9.33 10.20
CA CYS A 223 -14.08 -9.60 9.05
C CYS A 223 -14.13 -11.10 8.67
N ALA A 224 -13.32 -11.95 9.31
CA ALA A 224 -13.12 -13.35 8.93
C ALA A 224 -12.84 -13.48 7.42
N GLY A 225 -12.02 -12.56 6.88
CA GLY A 225 -11.81 -12.36 5.45
C GLY A 225 -11.52 -10.90 5.10
N PRO A 226 -11.61 -10.51 3.82
CA PRO A 226 -11.26 -9.17 3.39
C PRO A 226 -12.17 -8.13 4.04
N GLY A 227 -11.54 -7.19 4.75
CA GLY A 227 -12.15 -5.95 5.24
C GLY A 227 -11.52 -4.74 4.57
N GLN A 228 -12.26 -3.64 4.52
CA GLN A 228 -11.82 -2.36 3.98
C GLN A 228 -11.71 -1.36 5.12
N VAL A 229 -10.69 -0.51 5.04
CA VAL A 229 -10.51 0.65 5.91
C VAL A 229 -10.46 1.89 5.03
N ARG A 230 -11.30 2.87 5.31
CA ARG A 230 -11.21 4.17 4.66
C ARG A 230 -9.96 4.91 5.11
N ALA A 231 -9.26 5.53 4.16
CA ALA A 231 -8.01 6.26 4.42
C ALA A 231 -8.16 7.38 5.47
N ASP A 232 -9.32 8.01 5.58
CA ASP A 232 -9.62 9.07 6.57
C ASP A 232 -9.94 8.54 7.98
N PHE A 233 -9.83 7.23 8.21
CA PHE A 233 -10.04 6.56 9.49
C PHE A 233 -8.85 5.70 9.92
N ILE A 234 -7.73 5.83 9.21
CA ILE A 234 -6.45 5.27 9.61
C ILE A 234 -5.42 6.39 9.68
N PHE A 235 -4.96 6.69 10.88
CA PHE A 235 -4.04 7.81 11.12
C PHE A 235 -2.69 7.29 11.55
N ARG A 236 -1.67 8.09 11.25
CA ARG A 236 -0.26 7.79 11.51
C ARG A 236 0.30 8.81 12.49
N SER A 237 1.07 8.35 13.45
CA SER A 237 1.87 9.22 14.32
C SER A 237 3.04 8.45 14.93
N ASP A 238 3.84 9.12 15.76
CA ASP A 238 4.87 8.51 16.61
C ASP A 238 4.52 8.87 18.06
N PHE A 239 3.74 8.02 18.73
CA PHE A 239 3.22 8.29 20.07
C PHE A 239 4.22 7.93 21.17
N ASP A 240 5.13 6.99 20.92
CA ASP A 240 6.15 6.55 21.89
C ASP A 240 7.54 7.19 21.68
N GLY A 241 7.73 7.92 20.58
CA GLY A 241 8.92 8.71 20.30
C GLY A 241 10.11 7.88 19.85
N ASP A 242 9.88 6.65 19.36
CA ASP A 242 10.95 5.76 18.92
C ASP A 242 11.31 5.91 17.43
N GLY A 243 10.60 6.79 16.72
CA GLY A 243 10.80 7.09 15.31
C GLY A 243 10.19 6.06 14.36
N MET A 244 9.47 5.06 14.87
CA MET A 244 8.63 4.15 14.08
C MET A 244 7.18 4.67 14.05
N GLU A 245 6.48 4.33 12.96
CA GLU A 245 5.09 4.72 12.79
C GLU A 245 4.16 3.88 13.66
N ASP A 246 3.31 4.56 14.41
CA ASP A 246 2.15 4.05 15.14
C ASP A 246 0.86 4.32 14.36
N ILE A 247 -0.13 3.46 14.54
CA ILE A 247 -1.42 3.55 13.84
C ILE A 247 -2.58 3.76 14.78
N VAL A 248 -3.45 4.69 14.44
CA VAL A 248 -4.81 4.82 14.99
C VAL A 248 -5.78 4.27 13.95
N LEU A 249 -6.44 3.16 14.27
CA LEU A 249 -7.55 2.62 13.51
C LEU A 249 -8.86 3.02 14.16
N ASP A 250 -9.63 3.87 13.48
CA ASP A 250 -10.99 4.19 13.88
C ASP A 250 -11.98 3.30 13.15
N TRP A 251 -12.64 2.42 13.90
CA TRP A 251 -13.51 1.41 13.32
C TRP A 251 -14.72 2.00 12.59
N ARG A 252 -15.05 3.29 12.74
CA ARG A 252 -16.10 3.95 11.93
C ARG A 252 -15.84 3.85 10.43
N GLY A 253 -14.56 3.80 10.02
CA GLY A 253 -14.16 3.68 8.62
C GLY A 253 -14.00 2.25 8.12
N VAL A 254 -14.31 1.25 8.95
CA VAL A 254 -14.12 -0.16 8.61
C VAL A 254 -15.42 -0.78 8.08
N SER A 255 -15.31 -1.54 7.00
CA SER A 255 -16.41 -2.35 6.47
C SER A 255 -15.92 -3.74 6.08
N CYS A 256 -16.73 -4.77 6.34
CA CYS A 256 -16.44 -6.12 5.91
C CYS A 256 -17.15 -6.40 4.58
N GLN A 257 -16.47 -7.07 3.65
CA GLN A 257 -17.09 -7.41 2.36
C GLN A 257 -17.96 -8.67 2.45
N GLN A 258 -17.68 -9.53 3.43
CA GLN A 258 -18.37 -10.81 3.62
C GLN A 258 -18.47 -11.17 5.10
N GLY A 259 -19.15 -12.29 5.39
CA GLY A 259 -19.29 -12.81 6.74
C GLY A 259 -20.35 -12.11 7.60
N THR A 260 -20.38 -12.45 8.88
CA THR A 260 -21.40 -12.00 9.85
C THR A 260 -21.46 -10.48 9.99
N PHE A 261 -20.36 -9.79 9.70
CA PHE A 261 -20.24 -8.34 9.87
C PHE A 261 -20.36 -7.53 8.57
N ALA A 262 -20.68 -8.16 7.43
CA ALA A 262 -20.77 -7.46 6.13
C ALA A 262 -21.72 -6.23 6.15
N ASN A 263 -22.80 -6.31 6.93
CA ASN A 263 -23.77 -5.22 7.07
C ASN A 263 -23.66 -4.47 8.41
N SER A 264 -22.62 -4.75 9.20
CA SER A 264 -22.42 -4.13 10.51
C SER A 264 -21.55 -2.89 10.39
N ARG A 265 -21.99 -1.78 10.97
CA ARG A 265 -21.19 -0.56 11.06
C ARG A 265 -19.88 -0.85 11.81
N GLY A 266 -18.76 -0.44 11.22
CA GLY A 266 -17.44 -0.64 11.78
C GLY A 266 -17.11 -2.09 12.09
N ALA A 267 -17.52 -3.01 11.22
CA ALA A 267 -17.34 -4.45 11.39
C ALA A 267 -17.90 -5.00 12.72
N GLY A 268 -18.93 -4.37 13.28
CA GLY A 268 -19.54 -4.75 14.56
C GLY A 268 -18.96 -4.05 15.78
N HIS A 269 -17.94 -3.22 15.62
CA HIS A 269 -17.31 -2.45 16.69
C HIS A 269 -17.92 -1.07 16.94
N CYS A 270 -19.05 -0.78 16.28
CA CYS A 270 -19.80 0.45 16.48
C CYS A 270 -21.09 0.22 17.25
N GLY A 271 -21.26 0.95 18.35
CA GLY A 271 -22.53 1.11 19.03
C GLY A 271 -23.38 2.25 18.45
N MET A 272 -24.36 2.69 19.24
CA MET A 272 -25.30 3.76 18.84
C MET A 272 -24.60 5.12 18.62
N HIS A 273 -23.58 5.43 19.42
CA HIS A 273 -22.91 6.74 19.40
C HIS A 273 -21.40 6.68 19.27
N ASN A 274 -20.78 5.59 19.76
CA ASN A 274 -19.33 5.43 19.77
C ASN A 274 -18.93 4.23 18.93
N CYS A 275 -17.72 4.26 18.40
CA CYS A 275 -17.07 3.11 17.80
C CYS A 275 -15.75 2.84 18.52
N LEU A 276 -15.27 1.62 18.38
CA LEU A 276 -13.93 1.26 18.82
C LEU A 276 -12.90 2.10 18.06
N VAL A 277 -11.88 2.51 18.79
CA VAL A 277 -10.62 3.05 18.28
C VAL A 277 -9.54 2.13 18.82
N SER A 278 -8.72 1.59 17.93
CA SER A 278 -7.58 0.74 18.26
C SER A 278 -6.29 1.48 17.91
N VAL A 279 -5.37 1.59 18.86
CA VAL A 279 -4.08 2.26 18.68
C VAL A 279 -2.95 1.24 18.79
N PHE A 280 -2.22 1.08 17.69
CA PHE A 280 -1.11 0.16 17.53
C PHE A 280 0.19 0.93 17.75
N VAL A 281 0.71 0.84 18.97
CA VAL A 281 1.99 1.46 19.36
C VAL A 281 3.13 0.48 19.08
N SER A 282 4.10 0.89 18.28
CA SER A 282 5.16 0.08 17.70
C SER A 282 5.97 -0.66 18.76
N SER A 283 6.44 0.02 19.81
CA SER A 283 7.16 -0.61 20.92
C SER A 283 6.31 -1.62 21.71
N SER A 284 5.00 -1.37 21.82
CA SER A 284 4.04 -2.22 22.55
C SER A 284 3.71 -3.49 21.78
N ILE A 285 3.40 -3.35 20.48
CA ILE A 285 3.10 -4.48 19.59
C ILE A 285 4.33 -5.36 19.39
N ALA A 286 5.52 -4.77 19.25
CA ALA A 286 6.78 -5.53 19.21
C ALA A 286 7.02 -6.36 20.49
N GLY A 287 6.52 -5.87 21.64
CA GLY A 287 6.50 -6.58 22.92
C GLY A 287 5.42 -7.67 23.04
N GLY A 288 4.60 -7.89 22.01
CA GLY A 288 3.50 -8.87 22.00
C GLY A 288 2.24 -8.40 22.73
N ALA A 289 2.12 -7.11 23.03
CA ALA A 289 0.90 -6.54 23.59
C ALA A 289 -0.21 -6.45 22.52
N ARG A 290 -1.44 -6.22 22.99
CA ARG A 290 -2.58 -5.89 22.14
C ARG A 290 -2.63 -4.39 21.87
N PRO A 291 -3.28 -3.93 20.78
CA PRO A 291 -3.54 -2.51 20.60
C PRO A 291 -4.29 -1.93 21.80
N TRP A 292 -4.03 -0.67 22.10
CA TRP A 292 -4.82 0.07 23.06
C TRP A 292 -6.19 0.37 22.48
N GLU A 293 -7.25 0.12 23.25
CA GLU A 293 -8.61 0.17 22.73
C GLU A 293 -9.50 1.08 23.58
N THR A 294 -10.27 1.94 22.91
CA THR A 294 -11.25 2.81 23.56
C THR A 294 -12.49 3.00 22.70
N LEU A 295 -13.63 3.29 23.35
CA LEU A 295 -14.84 3.71 22.65
C LEU A 295 -14.86 5.23 22.53
N ALA A 296 -14.96 5.72 21.30
CA ALA A 296 -14.94 7.15 21.01
C ALA A 296 -15.97 7.54 19.95
N MET A 297 -16.31 8.83 19.92
CA MET A 297 -17.06 9.40 18.81
C MET A 297 -16.17 9.60 17.58
N ASP A 298 -14.90 9.96 17.80
CA ASP A 298 -13.80 10.05 16.85
C ASP A 298 -12.45 9.90 17.57
N ALA A 299 -11.39 9.63 16.82
CA ALA A 299 -10.02 9.79 17.29
C ALA A 299 -9.08 10.20 16.16
N GLN A 300 -8.12 11.05 16.47
CA GLN A 300 -7.08 11.50 15.53
C GLN A 300 -5.82 11.95 16.29
N PRO A 301 -4.63 11.86 15.69
CA PRO A 301 -3.44 12.52 16.23
C PRO A 301 -3.68 14.02 16.40
N ALA A 302 -3.11 14.63 17.44
CA ALA A 302 -3.22 16.06 17.64
C ALA A 302 -2.36 16.82 16.62
N GLU A 303 -2.96 17.76 15.90
CA GLU A 303 -2.27 18.53 14.84
C GLU A 303 -1.07 19.33 15.35
N ASP A 304 -1.16 19.84 16.58
CA ASP A 304 -0.14 20.68 17.22
C ASP A 304 0.87 19.89 18.06
N THR A 305 0.59 18.62 18.36
CA THR A 305 1.47 17.76 19.15
C THR A 305 1.29 16.31 18.68
N PRO A 306 1.93 15.90 17.57
CA PRO A 306 1.67 14.60 16.93
C PRO A 306 1.79 13.40 17.90
N ALA A 307 2.66 13.46 18.90
CA ALA A 307 2.79 12.44 19.96
C ALA A 307 1.58 12.35 20.93
N GLN A 308 0.49 13.08 20.68
CA GLN A 308 -0.75 13.01 21.44
C GLN A 308 -1.92 12.56 20.58
N LEU A 309 -2.81 11.79 21.18
CA LEU A 309 -4.07 11.37 20.59
C LEU A 309 -5.22 12.25 21.11
N VAL A 310 -6.03 12.80 20.22
CA VAL A 310 -7.30 13.44 20.56
C VAL A 310 -8.42 12.43 20.39
N VAL A 311 -9.20 12.20 21.45
CA VAL A 311 -10.34 11.29 21.45
C VAL A 311 -11.63 12.07 21.71
N GLY A 312 -12.55 12.06 20.75
CA GLY A 312 -13.87 12.68 20.87
C GLY A 312 -14.79 11.91 21.81
N ARG A 313 -15.49 12.65 22.67
CA ARG A 313 -16.37 12.12 23.72
C ARG A 313 -17.83 12.42 23.43
N SER A 314 -18.72 11.56 23.92
CA SER A 314 -20.16 11.82 23.90
C SER A 314 -20.52 13.07 24.70
N PRO A 315 -21.63 13.77 24.35
CA PRO A 315 -22.09 14.92 25.13
C PRO A 315 -22.29 14.62 26.62
N SER A 316 -22.74 13.40 26.95
CA SER A 316 -22.87 12.93 28.33
C SER A 316 -21.52 12.79 29.05
N ALA A 317 -20.51 12.24 28.36
CA ALA A 317 -19.16 12.12 28.91
C ALA A 317 -18.52 13.51 29.11
N CYS A 318 -18.69 14.42 28.15
CA CYS A 318 -18.21 15.80 28.29
C CYS A 318 -18.85 16.52 29.48
N SER A 319 -20.18 16.39 29.64
CA SER A 319 -20.88 16.97 30.79
C SER A 319 -20.39 16.42 32.13
N GLY A 320 -20.06 15.13 32.20
CA GLY A 320 -19.51 14.51 33.41
C GLY A 320 -18.10 15.00 33.77
N LEU A 321 -17.35 15.50 32.78
CA LEU A 321 -16.03 16.11 32.92
C LEU A 321 -16.07 17.63 33.09
N GLY A 322 -17.26 18.25 33.08
CA GLY A 322 -17.41 19.71 33.13
C GLY A 322 -16.98 20.43 31.85
N LEU A 323 -16.97 19.72 30.71
CA LEU A 323 -16.57 20.24 29.40
C LEU A 323 -17.78 20.53 28.50
N ALA A 324 -17.56 21.35 27.46
CA ALA A 324 -18.57 21.61 26.43
C ALA A 324 -18.94 20.33 25.65
N ALA A 325 -20.16 20.28 25.10
CA ALA A 325 -20.58 19.17 24.26
C ALA A 325 -19.66 19.01 23.03
N GLY A 326 -19.31 17.77 22.68
CA GLY A 326 -18.35 17.48 21.60
C GLY A 326 -16.89 17.75 21.99
N CYS A 327 -16.56 17.68 23.28
CA CYS A 327 -15.19 17.80 23.76
C CYS A 327 -14.28 16.66 23.23
N GLY A 328 -13.09 17.04 22.80
CA GLY A 328 -11.96 16.13 22.62
C GLY A 328 -11.10 16.09 23.89
N GLN A 329 -10.64 14.91 24.28
CA GLN A 329 -9.67 14.74 25.35
C GLN A 329 -8.33 14.29 24.75
N ARG A 330 -7.25 14.93 25.17
CA ARG A 330 -5.89 14.58 24.77
C ARG A 330 -5.35 13.45 25.63
N PHE A 331 -4.64 12.54 25.00
CA PHE A 331 -3.93 11.44 25.63
C PHE A 331 -2.49 11.41 25.16
N ALA A 332 -1.58 11.01 26.05
CA ALA A 332 -0.19 10.75 25.74
C ALA A 332 0.16 9.32 26.16
N TRP A 333 1.04 8.67 25.40
CA TRP A 333 1.57 7.36 25.75
C TRP A 333 2.56 7.50 26.92
N ASN A 334 2.40 6.68 27.96
CA ASN A 334 3.32 6.68 29.11
C ASN A 334 4.33 5.52 29.11
N GLY A 335 4.44 4.79 28.00
CA GLY A 335 5.22 3.55 27.88
C GLY A 335 4.41 2.27 28.08
N SER A 336 3.15 2.36 28.49
CA SER A 336 2.27 1.19 28.68
C SER A 336 0.79 1.44 28.42
N ASP A 337 0.33 2.68 28.52
CA ASP A 337 -1.07 3.06 28.34
C ASP A 337 -1.17 4.51 27.84
N PHE A 338 -2.29 4.85 27.20
CA PHE A 338 -2.67 6.22 26.89
C PHE A 338 -3.35 6.85 28.10
N VAL A 339 -2.68 7.84 28.69
CA VAL A 339 -3.18 8.58 29.85
C VAL A 339 -3.57 10.01 29.49
N PRO A 340 -4.53 10.63 30.18
CA PRO A 340 -4.91 12.02 29.92
C PRO A 340 -3.69 12.95 29.94
N ALA A 341 -3.51 13.71 28.86
CA ALA A 341 -2.51 14.76 28.76
C ALA A 341 -3.12 16.10 29.20
N ASN A 342 -2.33 16.89 29.94
CA ASN A 342 -2.70 18.25 30.35
C ASN A 342 -2.43 19.27 29.26
#